data_AF-A0A944LGN4-F1
#
_entry.id   AF-A0A944LGN4-F1
#
_cell.length_a   1.000
_cell.length_b   1.000
_cell.length_c   1.000
_cell.angle_alpha   90.00
_cell.angle_beta   90.00
_cell.angle_gamma   90.00
#
_symmetry.space_group_name_H-M   'P 1'
#
loop_
_entity.id
_entity.type
_entity.pdbx_description
1 polymer ?
#
loop_
_entity_poly.entity_id
_entity_poly.type
_entity_poly.pdbx_seq_one_letter_code
_entity_poly.pdbx_strand_id
1 'polypeptide(L)'
;MTKPTKRLFSFEFKLDAVQRYLSGENKVALSKELQLSSPKLIEKWARQYRDEGDAGLRAKPKGRPKASPEAAAKPESELQRLRRENERLRAEVAFLGKVQALRDEERP
;
A
#
# COMPACT_ATOMS: atom_id res chain seq x y z
N MET A 1 26.96 -26.51 11.12
CA MET A 1 26.86 -25.11 10.64
C MET A 1 25.42 -24.62 10.84
N THR A 2 25.17 -23.79 11.86
CA THR A 2 23.83 -23.23 12.14
C THR A 2 23.57 -22.06 11.18
N LYS A 3 22.48 -22.12 10.42
CA LYS A 3 22.08 -21.05 9.49
C LYS A 3 21.69 -19.81 10.33
N PRO A 4 22.20 -18.60 10.04
CA PRO A 4 21.80 -17.41 10.79
C PRO A 4 20.30 -17.16 10.61
N THR A 5 19.55 -17.23 11.71
CA THR A 5 18.12 -16.91 11.74
C THR A 5 17.93 -15.41 11.53
N LYS A 6 17.21 -15.06 10.46
CA LYS A 6 16.92 -13.66 10.14
C LYS A 6 15.93 -13.11 11.16
N ARG A 7 16.31 -12.07 11.91
CA ARG A 7 15.39 -11.35 12.80
C ARG A 7 14.19 -10.85 11.99
N LEU A 8 12.98 -11.22 12.42
CA LEU A 8 11.74 -10.68 11.89
C LEU A 8 11.39 -9.42 12.68
N PHE A 9 11.15 -8.33 11.97
CA PHE A 9 10.68 -7.08 12.53
C PHE A 9 9.19 -6.94 12.26
N SER A 10 8.42 -6.55 13.28
CA SER A 10 6.99 -6.26 13.15
C SER A 10 6.75 -5.06 12.25
N PHE A 11 5.53 -4.94 11.70
CA PHE A 11 5.15 -3.83 10.84
C PHE A 11 5.28 -2.48 11.59
N GLU A 12 4.70 -2.39 12.79
CA GLU A 12 4.75 -1.21 13.66
C GLU A 12 6.20 -0.74 13.89
N PHE A 13 7.10 -1.68 14.18
CA PHE A 13 8.51 -1.37 14.43
C PHE A 13 9.21 -0.79 13.18
N LYS A 14 8.92 -1.33 12.00
CA LYS A 14 9.47 -0.77 10.76
C LYS A 14 8.87 0.59 10.44
N LEU A 15 7.60 0.78 10.74
CA LEU A 15 6.90 2.04 10.49
C LEU A 15 7.49 3.16 11.35
N ASP A 16 7.65 2.94 12.65
CA ASP A 16 8.29 3.88 13.57
C ASP A 16 9.71 4.24 13.09
N ALA A 17 10.53 3.23 12.76
CA ALA A 17 11.88 3.45 12.26
C ALA A 17 11.94 4.30 10.98
N VAL A 18 10.98 4.10 10.07
CA VAL A 18 10.88 4.88 8.83
C VAL A 18 10.38 6.29 9.09
N GLN A 19 9.38 6.46 9.95
CA GLN A 19 8.85 7.78 10.30
C GLN A 19 9.94 8.67 10.90
N ARG A 20 10.71 8.16 11.88
CA ARG A 20 11.86 8.87 12.45
C ARG A 20 12.91 9.23 11.42
N TYR A 21 13.22 8.31 10.51
CA TYR A 21 14.17 8.58 9.44
C TYR A 21 13.66 9.65 8.45
N LEU A 22 12.36 9.66 8.14
CA LEU A 22 11.74 10.68 7.29
C LEU A 22 11.64 12.04 7.99
N SER A 23 11.56 12.06 9.33
CA SER A 23 11.66 13.28 10.15
C SER A 23 13.08 13.89 10.17
N GLY A 24 14.06 13.25 9.52
CA GLY A 24 15.43 13.77 9.37
C GLY A 24 16.44 13.21 10.36
N GLU A 25 16.06 12.20 11.15
CA GLU A 25 16.99 11.56 12.09
C GLU A 25 18.09 10.76 11.39
N ASN A 26 19.25 10.69 12.03
CA ASN A 26 20.40 10.01 11.47
C ASN A 26 20.22 8.48 11.51
N LYS A 27 20.19 7.84 10.34
CA LYS A 27 20.10 6.37 10.19
C LYS A 27 21.11 5.57 11.03
N VAL A 28 22.32 6.09 11.27
CA VAL A 28 23.34 5.41 12.07
C VAL A 28 22.96 5.44 13.54
N ALA A 29 22.54 6.61 14.06
CA ALA A 29 22.05 6.76 15.42
C ALA A 29 20.81 5.88 15.65
N LEU A 30 19.81 5.98 14.77
CA LEU A 30 18.61 5.14 14.81
C LEU A 30 18.93 3.64 14.77
N SER A 31 19.90 3.23 13.95
CA SER A 31 20.27 1.80 13.89
C SER A 31 20.85 1.29 15.20
N LYS A 32 21.56 2.13 15.96
CA LYS A 32 22.10 1.78 17.27
C LYS A 32 21.00 1.74 18.33
N GLU A 33 20.12 2.74 18.36
CA GLU A 33 18.99 2.82 19.28
C GLU A 33 18.03 1.62 19.10
N LEU A 34 17.66 1.33 17.85
CA LEU A 34 16.76 0.24 17.49
C LEU A 34 17.46 -1.13 17.43
N GLN A 35 18.73 -1.21 17.83
CA GLN A 35 19.56 -2.43 17.81
C GLN A 35 19.52 -3.19 16.46
N LEU A 36 19.53 -2.43 15.37
CA LEU A 36 19.53 -2.96 14.02
C LEU A 36 20.93 -3.38 13.61
N SER A 37 21.01 -4.50 12.89
CA SER A 37 22.30 -5.01 12.40
C SER A 37 22.96 -4.10 11.37
N SER A 38 22.22 -3.19 10.73
CA SER A 38 22.77 -2.25 9.77
C SER A 38 21.86 -1.03 9.55
N PRO A 39 22.41 0.19 9.41
CA PRO A 39 21.64 1.38 9.01
C PRO A 39 21.02 1.24 7.61
N LYS A 40 21.55 0.37 6.75
CA LYS A 40 20.97 0.07 5.43
C LYS A 40 19.57 -0.55 5.51
N LEU A 41 19.20 -1.15 6.65
CA LEU A 41 17.85 -1.68 6.86
C LEU A 41 16.82 -0.55 6.87
N ILE A 42 17.14 0.56 7.52
CA ILE A 42 16.28 1.74 7.61
C ILE A 42 16.12 2.37 6.22
N GLU A 43 17.21 2.54 5.47
CA GLU A 43 17.16 3.06 4.10
C GLU A 43 16.27 2.18 3.19
N LYS A 44 16.39 0.87 3.33
CA LYS A 44 15.56 -0.08 2.58
C LYS A 44 14.08 0.05 2.92
N TRP A 45 13.74 0.15 4.20
CA TRP A 45 12.35 0.33 4.63
C TRP A 45 11.80 1.68 4.17
N ALA A 46 12.60 2.75 4.28
CA ALA A 46 12.20 4.08 3.81
C ALA A 46 11.98 4.11 2.29
N ARG A 47 12.78 3.38 1.51
CA ARG A 47 12.54 3.20 0.08
C ARG A 47 11.23 2.45 -0.17
N GLN A 48 11.02 1.31 0.51
CA GLN A 48 9.79 0.53 0.37
C GLN A 48 8.54 1.33 0.73
N TYR A 49 8.65 2.19 1.75
CA TYR A 49 7.58 3.09 2.16
C TYR A 49 7.30 4.19 1.13
N ARG A 50 8.34 4.75 0.50
CA ARG A 50 8.16 5.72 -0.59
C ARG A 50 7.54 5.10 -1.85
N ASP A 51 7.89 3.85 -2.15
CA ASP A 51 7.46 3.16 -3.37
C ASP A 51 6.04 2.56 -3.21
N GLU A 52 5.73 1.95 -2.06
CA GLU A 52 4.51 1.15 -1.84
C GLU A 52 3.71 1.59 -0.59
N GLY A 53 4.10 2.67 0.10
CA GLY A 53 3.45 3.11 1.34
C GLY A 53 3.60 2.11 2.49
N ASP A 54 2.60 2.03 3.36
CA ASP A 54 2.55 1.07 4.47
C ASP A 54 2.59 -0.40 3.97
N ALA A 55 2.00 -0.67 2.81
CA ALA A 55 1.97 -2.00 2.21
C ALA A 55 3.39 -2.53 1.90
N GLY A 56 4.35 -1.63 1.63
CA GLY A 56 5.76 -1.97 1.41
C GLY A 56 6.49 -2.48 2.65
N LEU A 57 6.04 -2.11 3.85
CA LEU A 57 6.66 -2.51 5.13
C LEU A 57 6.12 -3.85 5.64
N ARG A 58 4.92 -4.24 5.19
CA ARG A 58 4.31 -5.53 5.52
C ARG A 58 5.18 -6.68 5.00
N ALA A 59 5.30 -7.73 5.81
CA ALA A 59 6.11 -8.89 5.44
C ALA A 59 5.47 -9.63 4.27
N LYS A 60 6.00 -9.45 3.05
CA LYS A 60 5.62 -10.28 1.90
C LYS A 60 6.07 -11.72 2.18
N PRO A 61 5.18 -12.73 2.04
CA PRO A 61 5.54 -14.12 2.26
C PRO A 61 6.67 -14.51 1.29
N LYS A 62 7.77 -15.03 1.84
CA LYS A 62 8.96 -15.39 1.06
C LYS A 62 8.80 -16.80 0.49
N GLY A 63 8.48 -16.90 -0.80
CA GLY A 63 8.44 -18.16 -1.56
C GLY A 63 7.75 -18.00 -2.91
N ARG A 64 7.97 -18.95 -3.83
CA ARG A 64 7.02 -19.17 -4.95
C ARG A 64 5.67 -19.44 -4.29
N PRO A 65 4.57 -18.75 -4.66
CA PRO A 65 3.27 -19.13 -4.14
C PRO A 65 3.10 -20.63 -4.43
N LYS A 66 2.99 -21.43 -3.38
CA LYS A 66 2.50 -22.81 -3.52
C LYS A 66 1.16 -22.63 -4.21
N ALA A 67 0.98 -23.20 -5.39
CA ALA A 67 -0.28 -23.11 -6.11
C ALA A 67 -1.35 -23.78 -5.24
N SER A 68 -1.95 -23.02 -4.33
CA SER A 68 -3.20 -23.38 -3.69
C SER A 68 -4.27 -23.18 -4.75
N PRO A 69 -5.21 -24.13 -4.93
CA PRO A 69 -6.34 -23.96 -5.84
C PRO A 69 -7.20 -22.73 -5.51
N GLU A 70 -7.01 -22.14 -4.33
CA GLU A 70 -7.66 -20.90 -3.88
C GLU A 70 -7.08 -19.61 -4.49
N ALA A 71 -5.87 -19.65 -5.08
CA ALA A 71 -5.32 -18.50 -5.81
C ALA A 71 -5.99 -18.26 -7.18
N ALA A 72 -6.89 -19.16 -7.61
CA ALA A 72 -7.72 -19.01 -8.79
C ALA A 72 -8.98 -18.16 -8.55
N ALA A 73 -9.30 -17.82 -7.30
CA ALA A 73 -10.43 -16.97 -6.95
C ALA A 73 -9.93 -15.70 -6.26
N LYS A 74 -9.35 -14.76 -7.02
CA LYS A 74 -9.26 -13.38 -6.55
C LYS A 74 -10.72 -12.87 -6.47
N PRO A 75 -11.27 -12.50 -5.30
CA PRO A 75 -12.46 -11.65 -5.30
C PRO A 75 -12.09 -10.42 -6.14
N GLU A 76 -12.98 -9.97 -7.03
CA GLU A 76 -12.72 -8.91 -8.03
C GLU A 76 -11.67 -7.93 -7.51
N SER A 77 -10.52 -7.85 -8.19
CA SER A 77 -9.43 -6.94 -7.82
C SER A 77 -10.06 -5.59 -7.49
N GLU A 78 -9.72 -4.97 -6.36
CA GLU A 78 -10.38 -3.72 -5.94
C GLU A 78 -10.40 -2.68 -7.08
N LEU A 79 -9.36 -2.67 -7.93
CA LEU A 79 -9.30 -1.95 -9.20
C LEU A 79 -10.50 -2.19 -10.14
N GLN A 80 -10.93 -3.43 -10.31
CA GLN A 80 -12.08 -3.82 -11.13
C GLN A 80 -13.40 -3.38 -10.50
N ARG A 81 -13.56 -3.53 -9.18
CA ARG A 81 -14.74 -2.99 -8.46
C ARG A 81 -14.83 -1.47 -8.61
N LEU A 82 -13.70 -0.76 -8.41
CA LEU A 82 -13.64 0.69 -8.57
C LEU A 82 -13.93 1.13 -10.01
N ARG A 83 -13.49 0.37 -11.03
CA ARG A 83 -13.81 0.66 -12.44
C ARG A 83 -15.30 0.54 -12.75
N ARG A 84 -15.96 -0.52 -12.27
CA ARG A 84 -17.41 -0.69 -12.40
C ARG A 84 -18.18 0.43 -11.70
N GLU A 85 -17.75 0.79 -10.49
CA GLU A 85 -18.39 1.86 -9.74
C GLU A 85 -18.20 3.22 -10.44
N ASN A 86 -17.04 3.48 -11.03
CA ASN A 86 -16.80 4.69 -11.82
C ASN A 86 -17.67 4.74 -13.09
N GLU A 87 -17.82 3.62 -13.79
CA GLU A 87 -18.69 3.53 -14.97
C GLU A 87 -20.16 3.78 -14.62
N ARG A 88 -20.65 3.17 -13.53
CA ARG A 88 -22.00 3.41 -13.02
C ARG A 88 -22.22 4.89 -12.68
N LEU A 89 -21.29 5.50 -11.95
CA LEU A 89 -21.39 6.90 -11.55
C LEU A 89 -21.34 7.84 -12.77
N ARG A 90 -20.56 7.53 -13.80
CA ARG A 90 -20.54 8.30 -15.05
C ARG A 90 -21.87 8.24 -15.79
N ALA A 91 -22.52 7.08 -15.84
CA ALA A 91 -23.84 6.93 -16.43
C ALA A 91 -24.90 7.75 -15.66
N GLU A 92 -24.85 7.70 -14.32
CA GLU A 92 -25.77 8.47 -13.46
C GLU A 92 -25.58 9.99 -13.66
N VAL A 93 -24.33 10.46 -13.67
CA VAL A 93 -24.03 11.89 -13.94
C VAL A 93 -24.51 12.31 -15.33
N ALA A 94 -24.36 11.46 -16.34
CA ALA A 94 -24.86 11.75 -17.69
C ALA A 94 -26.40 11.83 -17.73
N PHE A 95 -27.09 10.93 -17.03
CA PHE A 95 -28.55 10.95 -16.94
C PHE A 95 -29.05 12.19 -16.19
N LEU A 96 -28.47 12.48 -15.02
CA LEU A 96 -28.82 13.67 -14.24
C LEU A 96 -28.55 14.97 -15.00
N GLY A 97 -27.43 15.05 -15.73
CA GLY A 97 -27.13 16.20 -16.60
C GLY A 97 -28.18 16.38 -17.71
N LYS A 98 -28.67 15.29 -18.29
CA LYS A 98 -29.76 15.34 -19.28
C LYS A 98 -31.08 15.82 -18.66
N VAL A 99 -31.41 15.36 -17.46
CA VAL A 99 -32.61 15.80 -16.73
C VAL A 99 -32.51 17.28 -16.34
N GLN A 100 -31.33 17.73 -15.91
CA GLN A 100 -31.09 19.15 -15.61
C GLN A 100 -31.25 20.02 -16.85
N ALA A 101 -30.65 19.64 -17.99
CA ALA A 101 -30.78 20.38 -19.23
C ALA A 101 -32.24 20.56 -19.69
N LEU A 102 -33.07 19.51 -19.55
CA LEU A 102 -34.50 19.61 -19.85
C LEU A 102 -35.22 20.57 -18.90
N ARG A 103 -34.87 20.54 -17.61
CA ARG A 103 -35.48 21.42 -16.61
C ARG A 103 -35.09 22.89 -16.79
N ASP A 104 -33.87 23.15 -17.24
CA ASP A 104 -33.40 24.49 -17.58
C ASP A 104 -34.06 25.00 -18.88
N GLU A 105 -34.37 24.13 -19.84
CA GLU A 105 -35.11 24.46 -21.06
C GLU A 105 -36.59 24.76 -20.81
N GLU A 106 -37.20 24.15 -19.77
CA GLU A 106 -38.58 24.45 -19.33
C GLU A 106 -38.71 25.71 -18.46
N ARG A 107 -37.60 26.40 -18.17
CA ARG A 107 -37.58 27.63 -17.36
C ARG A 107 -37.27 28.84 -18.26
N PRO A 108 -38.28 29.58 -18.76
CA PRO A 108 -38.07 30.80 -19.53
C PRO A 108 -37.53 31.97 -18.67
#